data_AF-A0A8B7IKW1-F1
#
_entry.id   AF-A0A8B7IKW1-F1
#
_cell.length_a   1.000
_cell.length_b   1.000
_cell.length_c   1.000
_cell.angle_alpha   90.00
_cell.angle_beta   90.00
_cell.angle_gamma   90.00
#
_symmetry.space_group_name_H-M   'P 1'
#
loop_
_entity.id
_entity.type
_entity.pdbx_description
1 polymer ?
#
loop_
_entity_poly.entity_id
_entity_poly.type
_entity_poly.pdbx_seq_one_letter_code
_entity_poly.pdbx_strand_id
1 'polypeptide(L)'
;MFQLFLFILFTPGLSELLCTSSDLEISYTFCDSIAQTFVFNITPCTMVNRSVWNVVLTWIPRSDITFLKAAFNVWYDGARALDWKEVLCSGADDEYTVCGALKGETVATTFDIKGARVTFPQAKYIIIVQGFSDDSEKNMLVCLNITMTVKREAL
;
A
#
# COMPACT_ATOMS: atom_id res chain seq x y z
N MET A 1 4.22 39.18 0.55
CA MET A 1 3.69 38.07 1.38
C MET A 1 4.07 36.78 0.66
N PHE A 2 5.22 36.21 0.98
CA PHE A 2 5.73 35.00 0.31
C PHE A 2 5.22 33.81 1.13
N GLN A 3 4.20 33.10 0.61
CA GLN A 3 3.76 31.84 1.20
C GLN A 3 4.88 30.83 0.98
N LEU A 4 5.49 30.36 2.08
CA LEU A 4 6.36 29.19 2.06
C LEU A 4 5.47 27.98 1.73
N PHE A 5 5.49 27.53 0.47
CA PHE A 5 5.06 26.17 0.16
C PHE A 5 6.17 25.23 0.64
N LEU A 6 5.94 24.58 1.77
CA LEU A 6 6.81 23.52 2.26
C LEU A 6 6.57 22.28 1.38
N PHE A 7 7.34 22.15 0.30
CA PHE A 7 7.44 20.88 -0.41
C PHE A 7 8.20 19.92 0.50
N ILE A 8 7.47 19.06 1.23
CA ILE A 8 8.09 17.94 1.95
C ILE A 8 8.64 16.99 0.89
N LEU A 9 9.93 17.13 0.61
CA LEU A 9 10.69 16.17 -0.19
C LEU A 9 10.83 14.90 0.67
N PHE A 10 10.09 13.85 0.30
CA PHE A 10 10.12 12.57 1.01
C PHE A 10 11.49 11.92 0.84
N THR A 11 12.18 11.70 1.96
CA THR A 11 13.45 10.97 1.98
C THR A 11 13.16 9.47 1.90
N PRO A 12 13.76 8.75 0.93
CA PRO A 12 13.66 7.29 0.90
C PRO A 12 14.21 6.71 2.22
N GLY A 13 13.43 5.85 2.87
CA GLY A 13 13.79 5.21 4.13
C GLY A 13 13.21 5.83 5.41
N LEU A 14 12.51 6.97 5.35
CA LEU A 14 11.76 7.47 6.50
C LEU A 14 10.46 6.67 6.66
N SER A 15 10.25 6.10 7.85
CA SER A 15 9.00 5.40 8.16
C SER A 15 7.89 6.41 8.44
N GLU A 16 6.80 6.28 7.71
CA GLU A 16 5.59 7.06 7.90
C GLU A 16 4.56 6.24 8.69
N LEU A 17 3.97 6.85 9.72
CA LEU A 17 2.90 6.25 10.48
C LEU A 17 1.57 6.47 9.74
N LEU A 18 0.90 5.39 9.35
CA LEU A 18 -0.41 5.47 8.68
C LEU A 18 -1.52 5.62 9.69
N CYS A 19 -1.47 4.76 10.70
CA CYS A 19 -2.48 4.74 11.74
C CYS A 19 -1.99 4.01 12.98
N THR A 20 -2.53 4.41 14.13
CA THR A 20 -2.30 3.75 15.41
C THR A 20 -3.59 3.76 16.21
N SER A 21 -3.86 2.64 16.87
CA SER A 21 -4.99 2.43 17.76
C SER A 21 -4.58 1.53 18.93
N SER A 22 -5.54 1.15 19.77
CA SER A 22 -5.34 0.25 20.90
C SER A 22 -4.86 -1.14 20.49
N ASP A 23 -5.34 -1.64 19.35
CA ASP A 23 -5.15 -3.02 18.89
C ASP A 23 -4.30 -3.12 17.61
N LEU A 24 -3.97 -1.99 16.97
CA LEU A 24 -3.26 -1.99 15.70
C LEU A 24 -2.31 -0.80 15.56
N GLU A 25 -1.16 -1.03 14.93
CA GLU A 25 -0.28 0.03 14.47
C GLU A 25 0.27 -0.33 13.10
N ILE A 26 0.13 0.60 12.15
CA ILE A 26 0.59 0.39 10.79
C ILE A 26 1.48 1.56 10.41
N SER A 27 2.69 1.24 9.96
CA SER A 27 3.60 2.19 9.33
C SER A 27 4.08 1.63 8.00
N TYR A 28 4.65 2.48 7.17
CA TYR A 28 5.26 2.06 5.93
C TYR A 28 6.53 2.84 5.60
N THR A 29 7.37 2.23 4.78
CA THR A 29 8.49 2.87 4.11
C THR A 29 8.43 2.55 2.63
N PHE A 30 8.95 3.44 1.80
CA PHE A 30 9.26 3.06 0.42
C PHE A 30 10.47 2.15 0.40
N CYS A 31 10.34 0.99 -0.25
CA CYS A 31 11.47 0.09 -0.50
C CYS A 31 12.19 0.37 -1.83
N ASP A 32 11.69 1.35 -2.60
CA ASP A 32 12.36 1.90 -3.77
C ASP A 32 13.28 3.07 -3.35
N SER A 33 14.35 3.28 -4.12
CA SER A 33 15.34 4.33 -3.86
C SER A 33 14.90 5.73 -4.34
N ILE A 34 13.76 5.81 -5.03
CA ILE A 34 13.26 7.02 -5.67
C ILE A 34 12.05 7.54 -4.90
N ALA A 35 12.01 8.85 -4.64
CA ALA A 35 10.86 9.51 -4.01
C ALA A 35 9.60 9.37 -4.88
N GLN A 36 8.48 9.03 -4.25
CA GLN A 36 7.19 8.83 -4.92
C GLN A 36 6.12 9.65 -4.20
N THR A 37 5.22 10.27 -4.96
CA THR A 37 4.01 10.88 -4.40
C THR A 37 2.94 9.80 -4.30
N PHE A 38 2.96 9.09 -3.18
CA PHE A 38 2.04 8.01 -2.88
C PHE A 38 1.57 8.19 -1.44
N VAL A 39 0.29 8.53 -1.28
CA VAL A 39 -0.35 8.72 0.03
C VAL A 39 -1.49 7.73 0.11
N PHE A 40 -1.51 6.94 1.16
CA PHE A 40 -2.63 6.05 1.42
C PHE A 40 -3.11 6.19 2.86
N ASN A 41 -4.42 6.15 3.05
CA ASN A 41 -5.07 6.21 4.34
C ASN A 41 -5.93 4.97 4.54
N ILE A 42 -5.91 4.42 5.74
CA ILE A 42 -6.67 3.22 6.11
C ILE A 42 -7.68 3.59 7.19
N THR A 43 -8.97 3.32 6.94
CA THR A 43 -10.04 3.55 7.90
C THR A 43 -11.02 2.37 7.97
N PRO A 44 -11.43 1.91 9.16
CA PRO A 44 -10.89 2.25 10.48
C PRO A 44 -9.55 1.55 10.76
N CYS A 45 -8.72 2.14 11.62
CA CYS A 45 -7.48 1.52 12.10
C CYS A 45 -7.74 0.55 13.26
N THR A 46 -8.32 -0.61 12.97
CA THR A 46 -8.59 -1.64 14.00
C THR A 46 -8.77 -3.01 13.34
N MET A 47 -8.26 -4.05 14.01
CA MET A 47 -8.48 -5.46 13.68
C MET A 47 -9.76 -6.00 14.34
N VAL A 48 -10.21 -5.40 15.44
CA VAL A 48 -11.31 -5.93 16.27
C VAL A 48 -12.66 -5.74 15.59
N ASN A 49 -13.45 -6.82 15.50
CA ASN A 49 -14.84 -6.82 15.01
C ASN A 49 -15.05 -6.21 13.61
N ARG A 50 -14.01 -6.11 12.77
CA ARG A 50 -14.10 -5.57 11.42
C ARG A 50 -13.47 -6.52 10.40
N SER A 51 -14.21 -6.77 9.33
CA SER A 51 -13.77 -7.58 8.19
C SER A 51 -13.37 -6.74 6.98
N VAL A 52 -13.58 -5.43 7.03
CA VAL A 52 -13.39 -4.52 5.89
C VAL A 52 -12.66 -3.26 6.36
N TRP A 53 -11.54 -2.97 5.71
CA TRP A 53 -10.85 -1.68 5.78
C TRP A 53 -11.05 -0.93 4.49
N ASN A 54 -11.44 0.33 4.60
CA ASN A 54 -11.50 1.25 3.48
C ASN A 54 -10.12 1.91 3.30
N VAL A 55 -9.59 1.81 2.10
CA VAL A 55 -8.32 2.42 1.72
C VAL A 55 -8.58 3.54 0.73
N VAL A 56 -8.11 4.73 1.06
CA VAL A 56 -8.10 5.89 0.17
C VAL A 56 -6.67 6.09 -0.31
N LEU A 57 -6.46 5.97 -1.61
CA LEU A 57 -5.15 6.07 -2.26
C LEU A 57 -5.10 7.30 -3.15
N THR A 58 -4.07 8.12 -2.96
CA THR A 58 -3.67 9.18 -3.88
C THR A 58 -2.25 8.90 -4.37
N TRP A 59 -2.08 8.76 -5.68
CA TRP A 59 -0.81 8.40 -6.30
C TRP A 59 -0.58 9.17 -7.58
N ILE A 60 0.66 9.64 -7.80
CA ILE A 60 1.12 10.15 -9.09
C ILE A 60 2.08 9.11 -9.68
N PRO A 61 1.66 8.33 -10.69
CA PRO A 61 2.47 7.28 -11.27
C PRO A 61 3.61 7.87 -12.11
N ARG A 62 4.75 7.16 -12.10
CA ARG A 62 5.97 7.58 -12.81
C ARG A 62 6.06 7.05 -14.23
N SER A 63 5.14 6.18 -14.60
CA SER A 63 4.94 5.60 -15.93
C SER A 63 3.44 5.40 -16.14
N ASP A 64 3.03 5.20 -17.39
CA ASP A 64 1.64 4.92 -17.72
C ASP A 64 1.19 3.61 -17.05
N ILE A 65 -0.02 3.59 -16.51
CA ILE A 65 -0.65 2.43 -15.87
C ILE A 65 -1.50 1.67 -16.88
N THR A 66 -0.95 1.36 -18.06
CA THR A 66 -1.63 0.52 -19.05
C THR A 66 -1.65 -0.94 -18.63
N PHE A 67 -0.63 -1.37 -17.90
CA PHE A 67 -0.57 -2.67 -17.25
C PHE A 67 -0.13 -2.47 -15.80
N LEU A 68 -0.73 -3.21 -14.88
CA LEU A 68 -0.41 -3.16 -13.46
C LEU A 68 -0.59 -4.53 -12.84
N LYS A 69 0.52 -5.16 -12.45
CA LYS A 69 0.52 -6.35 -11.60
C LYS A 69 0.94 -5.94 -10.19
N ALA A 70 0.13 -6.29 -9.20
CA ALA A 70 0.44 -6.11 -7.80
C ALA A 70 0.88 -7.44 -7.17
N ALA A 71 1.97 -7.40 -6.41
CA ALA A 71 2.46 -8.52 -5.61
C ALA A 71 2.44 -8.15 -4.12
N PHE A 72 1.85 -9.01 -3.32
CA PHE A 72 1.68 -8.86 -1.88
C PHE A 72 2.38 -10.03 -1.18
N ASN A 73 3.48 -9.72 -0.49
CA ASN A 73 4.26 -10.69 0.26
C ASN A 73 4.12 -10.40 1.76
N VAL A 74 3.50 -11.31 2.50
CA VAL A 74 3.35 -11.19 3.95
C VAL A 74 4.38 -12.07 4.63
N TRP A 75 5.14 -11.48 5.53
CA TRP A 75 6.12 -12.14 6.38
C TRP A 75 5.64 -12.12 7.82
N TYR A 76 5.73 -13.28 8.46
CA TYR A 76 5.38 -13.52 9.85
C TYR A 76 6.50 -14.35 10.47
N ASP A 77 7.07 -13.85 11.58
CA ASP A 77 8.15 -14.53 12.31
C ASP A 77 9.35 -14.95 11.43
N GLY A 78 9.73 -14.08 10.49
CA GLY A 78 10.85 -14.32 9.56
C GLY A 78 10.55 -15.30 8.42
N ALA A 79 9.36 -15.92 8.39
CA ALA A 79 8.92 -16.79 7.31
C ALA A 79 7.90 -16.08 6.40
N ARG A 80 7.91 -16.40 5.10
CA ARG A 80 6.90 -15.92 4.16
C ARG A 80 5.60 -16.69 4.43
N ALA A 81 4.59 -15.98 4.94
CA ALA A 81 3.28 -16.53 5.28
C ALA A 81 2.28 -16.46 4.11
N LEU A 82 2.42 -15.46 3.24
CA LEU A 82 1.59 -15.29 2.04
C LEU A 82 2.43 -14.74 0.91
N ASP A 83 2.22 -15.28 -0.28
CA ASP A 83 2.69 -14.74 -1.56
C ASP A 83 1.48 -14.72 -2.49
N TRP A 84 0.96 -13.53 -2.74
CA TRP A 84 -0.22 -13.34 -3.58
C TRP A 84 0.07 -12.31 -4.64
N LYS A 85 -0.32 -12.61 -5.87
CA LYS A 85 -0.12 -11.75 -7.04
C LYS A 85 -1.43 -11.62 -7.80
N GLU A 86 -1.73 -10.41 -8.24
CA GLU A 86 -2.92 -10.10 -8.99
C GLU A 86 -2.61 -9.11 -10.10
N VAL A 87 -3.20 -9.34 -11.28
CA VAL A 87 -3.16 -8.38 -12.38
C VAL A 87 -4.37 -7.47 -12.22
N LEU A 88 -4.11 -6.21 -11.89
CA LEU A 88 -5.13 -5.17 -11.70
C LEU A 88 -5.47 -4.46 -13.01
N CYS A 89 -4.47 -4.25 -13.86
CA CYS A 89 -4.65 -3.72 -15.22
C CYS A 89 -3.96 -4.65 -16.21
N SER A 90 -4.72 -5.13 -17.17
CA SER A 90 -4.32 -6.00 -18.25
C SER A 90 -4.09 -5.25 -19.57
N GLY A 91 -4.61 -4.03 -19.68
CA GLY A 91 -4.49 -3.15 -20.85
C GLY A 91 -5.68 -3.19 -21.81
N ALA A 92 -6.68 -4.04 -21.55
CA ALA A 92 -7.93 -4.09 -22.30
C ALA A 92 -9.10 -4.52 -21.39
N ASP A 93 -10.23 -3.81 -21.48
CA ASP A 93 -11.45 -4.08 -20.71
C ASP A 93 -11.22 -4.21 -19.18
N ASP A 94 -10.37 -3.33 -18.64
CA ASP A 94 -9.97 -3.37 -17.23
C ASP A 94 -11.09 -2.97 -16.26
N GLU A 95 -11.11 -3.61 -15.09
CA GLU A 95 -12.12 -3.38 -14.05
C GLU A 95 -11.94 -2.01 -13.37
N TYR A 96 -10.68 -1.60 -13.15
CA TYR A 96 -10.38 -0.37 -12.42
C TYR A 96 -10.23 0.82 -13.35
N THR A 97 -10.89 1.92 -13.02
CA THR A 97 -10.78 3.19 -13.77
C THR A 97 -9.39 3.82 -13.69
N VAL A 98 -8.52 3.32 -12.80
CA VAL A 98 -7.12 3.76 -12.69
C VAL A 98 -6.26 3.23 -13.84
N CYS A 99 -6.72 2.17 -14.51
CA CYS A 99 -6.05 1.58 -15.65
C CYS A 99 -6.13 2.55 -16.84
N GLY A 100 -4.99 2.77 -17.49
CA GLY A 100 -4.83 3.77 -18.55
C GLY A 100 -4.44 5.17 -18.06
N ALA A 101 -4.32 5.40 -16.75
CA ALA A 101 -3.78 6.66 -16.23
C ALA A 101 -2.36 6.89 -16.76
N LEU A 102 -2.11 8.10 -17.24
CA LEU A 102 -0.82 8.47 -17.82
C LEU A 102 0.18 8.89 -16.75
N LYS A 103 1.46 8.78 -17.09
CA LYS A 103 2.55 9.30 -16.27
C LYS A 103 2.29 10.74 -15.83
N GLY A 104 2.39 10.99 -14.53
CA GLY A 104 2.24 12.32 -13.95
C GLY A 104 0.78 12.74 -13.66
N GLU A 105 -0.21 11.96 -14.06
CA GLU A 105 -1.61 12.21 -13.67
C GLU A 105 -1.83 11.90 -12.19
N THR A 106 -2.81 12.56 -11.56
CA THR A 106 -3.18 12.23 -10.18
C THR A 106 -4.24 11.16 -10.16
N VAL A 107 -3.88 9.97 -9.68
CA VAL A 107 -4.79 8.86 -9.42
C VAL A 107 -5.30 9.00 -8.00
N ALA A 108 -6.62 9.18 -7.83
CA ALA A 108 -7.29 9.16 -6.54
C ALA A 108 -8.37 8.07 -6.58
N THR A 109 -8.20 7.03 -5.76
CA THR A 109 -9.11 5.88 -5.74
C THR A 109 -9.42 5.44 -4.32
N THR A 110 -10.51 4.72 -4.16
CA THR A 110 -10.93 4.13 -2.89
C THR A 110 -11.30 2.68 -3.12
N PHE A 111 -10.76 1.79 -2.30
CA PHE A 111 -11.05 0.37 -2.39
C PHE A 111 -11.15 -0.25 -1.00
N ASP A 112 -11.95 -1.30 -0.91
CA ASP A 112 -12.17 -2.02 0.34
C ASP A 112 -11.24 -3.24 0.38
N ILE A 113 -10.34 -3.26 1.36
CA ILE A 113 -9.59 -4.46 1.71
C ILE A 113 -10.48 -5.29 2.63
N LYS A 114 -11.01 -6.39 2.07
CA LYS A 114 -11.67 -7.41 2.85
C LYS A 114 -10.59 -8.31 3.42
N GLY A 115 -10.38 -8.24 4.74
CA GLY A 115 -9.66 -9.29 5.42
C GLY A 115 -10.41 -10.60 5.18
N ALA A 116 -9.74 -11.62 4.66
CA ALA A 116 -10.26 -12.97 4.82
C ALA A 116 -10.57 -13.18 6.31
N ARG A 117 -11.50 -14.07 6.66
CA ARG A 117 -11.89 -14.35 8.07
C ARG A 117 -10.76 -15.02 8.87
N VAL A 118 -9.53 -14.56 8.71
CA VAL A 118 -8.30 -15.02 9.33
C VAL A 118 -8.08 -14.13 10.55
N THR A 119 -8.03 -14.76 11.71
CA THR A 119 -7.55 -14.12 12.92
C THR A 119 -6.06 -13.85 12.75
N PHE A 120 -5.64 -12.57 12.78
CA PHE A 120 -4.23 -12.21 12.83
C PHE A 120 -3.76 -12.32 14.29
N PRO A 121 -2.92 -13.32 14.66
CA PRO A 121 -2.38 -13.39 16.00
C PRO A 121 -1.55 -12.14 16.34
N GLN A 122 -1.42 -11.88 17.64
CA GLN A 122 -0.59 -10.78 18.13
C GLN A 122 0.86 -10.98 17.69
N ALA A 123 1.33 -10.12 16.79
CA ALA A 123 2.68 -10.16 16.27
C ALA A 123 3.01 -8.91 15.45
N LYS A 124 4.27 -8.83 15.05
CA LYS A 124 4.74 -7.93 14.01
C LYS A 124 4.74 -8.65 12.66
N TYR A 125 4.09 -8.05 11.68
CA TYR A 125 4.04 -8.49 10.30
C TYR A 125 4.79 -7.50 9.43
N ILE A 126 5.48 -8.02 8.42
CA ILE A 126 6.10 -7.23 7.36
C ILE A 126 5.37 -7.57 6.07
N ILE A 127 4.74 -6.57 5.45
CA ILE A 127 3.96 -6.72 4.23
C ILE A 127 4.66 -5.91 3.14
N ILE A 128 5.21 -6.60 2.15
CA ILE A 128 5.85 -5.98 1.01
C ILE A 128 4.83 -5.94 -0.13
N VAL A 129 4.50 -4.73 -0.57
CA VAL A 129 3.60 -4.48 -1.71
C VAL A 129 4.44 -3.92 -2.86
N GLN A 130 4.40 -4.60 -4.00
CA GLN A 130 5.10 -4.17 -5.21
C GLN A 130 4.11 -4.06 -6.37
N GLY A 131 4.19 -2.96 -7.11
CA GLY A 131 3.45 -2.78 -8.35
C GLY A 131 4.39 -2.79 -9.55
N PHE A 132 4.04 -3.50 -10.61
CA PHE A 132 4.83 -3.66 -11.81
C PHE A 132 4.05 -3.25 -13.05
N SER A 133 4.70 -2.57 -14.00
CA SER A 133 4.09 -2.18 -15.28
C SER A 133 4.16 -3.27 -16.34
N ASP A 134 4.58 -4.48 -15.98
CA ASP A 134 4.72 -5.61 -16.90
C ASP A 134 4.63 -6.95 -16.17
N ASP A 135 4.38 -8.01 -16.93
CA ASP A 135 4.22 -9.36 -16.39
C ASP A 135 5.53 -9.99 -15.89
N SER A 136 6.68 -9.56 -16.42
CA SER A 136 8.01 -10.08 -16.06
C SER A 136 8.53 -9.55 -14.72
N GLU A 137 7.79 -8.64 -14.06
CA GLU A 137 8.12 -8.06 -12.75
C GLU A 137 9.46 -7.32 -12.72
N LYS A 138 9.93 -6.85 -13.88
CA LYS A 138 11.19 -6.12 -14.00
C LYS A 138 11.02 -4.61 -13.88
N ASN A 139 9.88 -4.08 -14.32
CA ASN A 139 9.60 -2.64 -14.28
C ASN A 139 8.71 -2.31 -13.09
N MET A 140 9.35 -2.11 -11.93
CA MET A 140 8.67 -1.75 -10.69
C MET A 140 8.23 -0.28 -10.70
N LEU A 141 6.94 -0.05 -10.49
CA LEU A 141 6.32 1.27 -10.41
C LEU A 141 6.35 1.82 -8.99
N VAL A 142 6.00 0.97 -8.02
CA VAL A 142 5.86 1.29 -6.60
C VAL A 142 6.33 0.12 -5.75
N CYS A 143 6.94 0.44 -4.61
CA CYS A 143 7.39 -0.54 -3.61
C CYS A 143 7.13 0.02 -2.21
N LEU A 144 6.27 -0.65 -1.45
CA LEU A 144 5.98 -0.32 -0.06
C LEU A 144 6.39 -1.48 0.83
N ASN A 145 7.09 -1.16 1.90
CA ASN A 145 7.36 -2.06 3.02
C ASN A 145 6.51 -1.58 4.20
N ILE A 146 5.39 -2.27 4.42
CA ILE A 146 4.43 -1.97 5.46
C ILE A 146 4.77 -2.82 6.68
N THR A 147 4.93 -2.16 7.83
CA THR A 147 5.03 -2.81 9.13
C THR A 147 3.68 -2.73 9.81
N MET A 148 3.07 -3.89 10.08
CA MET A 148 1.81 -3.99 10.81
C MET A 148 2.05 -4.69 12.14
N THR A 149 1.74 -4.01 13.25
CA THR A 149 1.85 -4.55 14.59
C THR A 149 0.46 -4.73 15.17
N VAL A 150 0.04 -5.99 15.34
CA VAL A 150 -1.20 -6.34 16.02
C VAL A 150 -0.93 -6.33 17.52
N LYS A 151 -1.60 -5.46 18.26
CA LYS A 151 -1.48 -5.28 19.70
C LYS A 151 -2.56 -6.11 20.41
N ARG A 152 -2.29 -6.56 21.64
CA ARG A 152 -3.31 -7.23 22.46
C ARG A 152 -4.42 -6.22 22.75
N GLU A 153 -5.69 -6.65 22.72
CA GLU A 153 -6.77 -5.87 23.30
C GLU A 153 -6.35 -5.44 24.71
N ALA A 154 -6.47 -4.14 25.01
CA ALA A 154 -6.57 -3.72 26.39
C ALA A 154 -7.89 -4.30 26.90
N LEU A 155 -7.78 -5.35 27.73
CA LEU A 155 -8.86 -5.97 28.48
C LEU A 155 -9.75 -4.92 29.16
#